data_AF-A0A1Q9E3R0-F1
#
_entry.id   AF-A0A1Q9E3R0-F1
#
_cell.length_a   1.000
_cell.length_b   1.000
_cell.length_c   1.000
_cell.angle_alpha   90.00
_cell.angle_beta   90.00
_cell.angle_gamma   90.00
#
_symmetry.space_group_name_H-M   'P 1'
#
loop_
_entity.id
_entity.type
_entity.pdbx_description
1 polymer ?
#
loop_
_entity_poly.entity_id
_entity_poly.type
_entity_poly.pdbx_seq_one_letter_code
_entity_poly.pdbx_strand_id
1 'polypeptide(L)'
;MLSGLSEAESEPAQAKVITGVDDIVDALKVCAPHVQPGRLGEVDKGVSLLVEAMRESQNPEVSKAACTCIGHIATSAACWRTPLQAALPHLVDKWREAGDTKAYIDFGAEELTYSWLAGGSGCVPTQIRGNRNIPPEICNRWLKRHTGWLDRRNDDDMRASLRKAVFKAVRLQLNQPVYAEEVFTDDITSLLSGDDLTQLVNTALLEVALGKRFRSCCGIGAVRGKGDDSGAAQRPDCAGLQLASIHAIVDVLESDDLWGGSPSQGSCSGTGPNEIAEGLRLVAVAMSKHRAVLNIQMAGCNALTVLCDALPPNAEIPQDAPAAVLAALRRFPCKMSVVCSVCASLRRMLEPRACSENPISSVERTVALVRRLDNPANDLKKVMQDFTSPTDEMLGDCLFVYSLLEGVPALLQALVEEGNSLQKRSAGVQVLCELFRSFRGLLAPHAKDIVVAAGILAEQVKSRAQAAPGREGDVDKEVLDLQGRCELLMGLLSQL
;
A
#
# COMPACT_ATOMS: atom_id res chain seq x y z
N MET A 1 -0.75 37.80 23.77
CA MET A 1 -0.58 37.94 25.23
C MET A 1 0.81 37.47 25.72
N LEU A 2 1.85 37.44 24.88
CA LEU A 2 3.21 37.02 25.27
C LEU A 2 4.25 37.85 24.48
N SER A 3 4.54 39.08 24.91
CA SER A 3 5.48 39.96 24.19
C SER A 3 6.37 40.80 25.13
N GLY A 4 6.57 40.37 26.37
CA GLY A 4 7.30 41.19 27.36
C GLY A 4 7.97 40.45 28.52
N LEU A 5 8.35 39.18 28.35
CA LEU A 5 9.12 38.43 29.34
C LEU A 5 10.61 38.40 28.95
N SER A 6 11.49 38.64 29.90
CA SER A 6 12.94 38.56 29.70
C SER A 6 13.36 37.14 29.29
N GLU A 7 14.38 37.00 28.44
CA GLU A 7 14.82 35.72 27.86
C GLU A 7 15.04 34.61 28.91
N ALA A 8 15.48 34.96 30.13
CA ALA A 8 15.77 34.02 31.20
C ALA A 8 14.55 33.41 31.91
N GLU A 9 13.37 34.05 31.85
CA GLU A 9 12.12 33.49 32.39
C GLU A 9 11.32 32.71 31.32
N SER A 10 11.76 32.77 30.05
CA SER A 10 11.03 32.20 28.91
C SER A 10 11.24 30.70 28.74
N GLU A 11 12.41 30.17 29.12
CA GLU A 11 12.80 28.78 28.90
C GLU A 11 11.93 27.75 29.68
N PRO A 12 11.67 27.90 31.00
CA PRO A 12 10.82 26.96 31.72
C PRO A 12 9.34 27.04 31.30
N ALA A 13 8.91 28.18 30.75
CA ALA A 13 7.56 28.33 30.21
C ALA A 13 7.43 27.62 28.85
N GLN A 14 8.45 27.69 27.99
CA GLN A 14 8.48 26.98 26.71
C GLN A 14 8.49 25.46 26.89
N ALA A 15 9.28 24.94 27.84
CA ALA A 15 9.30 23.52 28.15
C ALA A 15 7.91 22.99 28.55
N LYS A 16 7.17 23.74 29.38
CA LYS A 16 5.80 23.38 29.78
C LYS A 16 4.82 23.38 28.61
N VAL A 17 4.98 24.30 27.65
CA VAL A 17 4.14 24.35 26.45
C VAL A 17 4.40 23.14 25.56
N ILE A 18 5.66 22.72 25.39
CA ILE A 18 6.02 21.54 24.61
C ILE A 18 5.43 20.28 25.26
N THR A 19 5.61 20.09 26.57
CA THR A 19 5.02 18.95 27.30
C THR A 19 3.50 18.94 27.18
N GLY A 20 2.84 20.10 27.30
CA GLY A 20 1.38 20.17 27.15
C GLY A 20 0.90 19.84 25.74
N VAL A 21 1.68 20.14 24.71
CA VAL A 21 1.38 19.71 23.33
C VAL A 21 1.55 18.21 23.21
N ASP A 22 2.65 17.63 23.71
CA ASP A 22 2.89 16.18 23.65
C ASP A 22 1.79 15.37 24.35
N ASP A 23 1.31 15.83 25.52
CA ASP A 23 0.19 15.19 26.23
C ASP A 23 -1.11 15.19 25.39
N ILE A 24 -1.40 16.30 24.70
CA ILE A 24 -2.54 16.41 23.77
C ILE A 24 -2.34 15.49 22.57
N VAL A 25 -1.11 15.42 22.05
CA VAL A 25 -0.75 14.56 20.91
C VAL A 25 -1.03 13.10 21.23
N ASP A 26 -0.59 12.61 22.38
CA ASP A 26 -0.75 11.21 22.75
C ASP A 26 -2.23 10.86 23.04
N ALA A 27 -2.98 11.76 23.68
CA ALA A 27 -4.42 11.59 23.86
C ALA A 27 -5.17 11.53 22.51
N LEU A 28 -4.83 12.39 21.55
CA LEU A 28 -5.50 12.42 20.25
C LEU A 28 -5.13 11.23 19.34
N LYS A 29 -3.89 10.73 19.41
CA LYS A 29 -3.50 9.50 18.68
C LYS A 29 -4.38 8.31 19.05
N VAL A 30 -4.75 8.21 20.32
CA VAL A 30 -5.64 7.15 20.83
C VAL A 30 -7.09 7.43 20.48
N CYS A 31 -7.57 8.66 20.68
CA CYS A 31 -9.00 8.97 20.60
C CYS A 31 -9.50 9.24 19.17
N ALA A 32 -8.72 9.93 18.33
CA ALA A 32 -9.19 10.41 17.02
C ALA A 32 -9.64 9.29 16.05
N PRO A 33 -8.97 8.11 15.99
CA PRO A 33 -9.43 6.99 15.14
C PRO A 33 -10.84 6.48 15.46
N HIS A 34 -11.33 6.73 16.67
CA HIS A 34 -12.59 6.18 17.17
C HIS A 34 -13.73 7.20 17.25
N VAL A 35 -13.46 8.47 16.95
CA VAL A 35 -14.41 9.58 17.13
C VAL A 35 -14.59 10.30 15.80
N GLN A 36 -15.82 10.45 15.31
CA GLN A 36 -16.08 11.29 14.14
C GLN A 36 -16.00 12.78 14.52
N PRO A 37 -15.55 13.66 13.60
CA PRO A 37 -15.60 15.11 13.81
C PRO A 37 -16.98 15.59 14.28
N GLY A 38 -17.01 16.43 15.31
CA GLY A 38 -18.22 16.99 15.92
C GLY A 38 -18.93 16.07 16.92
N ARG A 39 -18.43 14.85 17.18
CA ARG A 39 -19.07 13.90 18.12
C ARG A 39 -18.59 14.03 19.56
N LEU A 40 -17.34 14.44 19.77
CA LEU A 40 -16.76 14.62 21.11
C LEU A 40 -15.98 15.93 21.12
N GLY A 41 -16.58 16.96 21.73
CA GLY A 41 -16.08 18.33 21.65
C GLY A 41 -14.64 18.49 22.14
N GLU A 42 -14.17 17.62 23.04
CA GLU A 42 -12.80 17.58 23.54
C GLU A 42 -11.79 17.18 22.46
N VAL A 43 -12.13 16.21 21.60
CA VAL A 43 -11.28 15.78 20.49
C VAL A 43 -11.26 16.86 19.41
N ASP A 44 -12.42 17.43 19.06
CA ASP A 44 -12.52 18.56 18.13
C ASP A 44 -11.71 19.77 18.60
N LYS A 45 -11.78 20.08 19.90
CA LYS A 45 -10.99 21.15 20.52
C LYS A 45 -9.50 20.84 20.50
N GLY A 46 -9.11 19.60 20.79
CA GLY A 46 -7.71 19.16 20.72
C GLY A 46 -7.13 19.31 19.32
N VAL A 47 -7.85 18.83 18.29
CA VAL A 47 -7.44 18.98 16.88
C VAL A 47 -7.37 20.46 16.49
N SER A 48 -8.34 21.28 16.92
CA SER A 48 -8.33 22.72 16.66
C SER A 48 -7.11 23.42 17.29
N LEU A 49 -6.75 23.06 18.52
CA LEU A 49 -5.57 23.58 19.21
C LEU A 49 -4.28 23.18 18.47
N LEU A 50 -4.18 21.98 17.90
CA LEU A 50 -3.02 21.60 17.08
C LEU A 50 -2.94 22.42 15.79
N VAL A 51 -4.08 22.67 15.12
CA VAL A 51 -4.10 23.51 13.91
C VAL A 51 -3.71 24.95 14.23
N GLU A 52 -4.18 25.48 15.36
CA GLU A 52 -3.81 26.82 15.85
C GLU A 52 -2.33 26.88 16.26
N ALA A 53 -1.83 25.89 17.00
CA ALA A 53 -0.42 25.78 17.36
C ALA A 53 0.49 25.69 16.13
N MET A 54 0.09 24.93 15.11
CA MET A 54 0.79 24.86 13.84
C MET A 54 0.82 26.22 13.12
N ARG A 55 -0.31 26.94 13.09
CA ARG A 55 -0.45 28.20 12.36
C ARG A 55 0.22 29.39 13.06
N GLU A 56 0.06 29.49 14.38
CA GLU A 56 0.35 30.72 15.14
C GLU A 56 1.61 30.62 15.99
N SER A 57 2.14 29.41 16.24
CA SER A 57 3.37 29.27 17.04
C SER A 57 4.57 29.91 16.34
N GLN A 58 5.28 30.74 17.10
CA GLN A 58 6.62 31.25 16.74
C GLN A 58 7.72 30.25 17.14
N ASN A 59 7.40 29.26 17.98
CA ASN A 59 8.32 28.21 18.38
C ASN A 59 8.26 27.05 17.34
N PRO A 60 9.37 26.77 16.63
CA PRO A 60 9.42 25.75 15.59
C PRO A 60 9.18 24.33 16.13
N GLU A 61 9.58 24.03 17.38
CA GLU A 61 9.37 22.69 17.97
C GLU A 61 7.88 22.43 18.25
N VAL A 62 7.15 23.46 18.71
CA VAL A 62 5.69 23.37 18.92
C VAL A 62 4.97 23.18 17.58
N SER A 63 5.34 23.94 16.54
CA SER A 63 4.78 23.76 15.20
C SER A 63 5.08 22.38 14.63
N LYS A 64 6.30 21.86 14.85
CA LYS A 64 6.72 20.53 14.40
C LYS A 64 5.95 19.41 15.11
N ALA A 65 5.79 19.48 16.43
CA ALA A 65 4.99 18.53 17.20
C ALA A 65 3.52 18.53 16.74
N ALA A 66 2.95 19.73 16.53
CA ALA A 66 1.59 19.87 16.02
C ALA A 66 1.42 19.30 14.59
N CYS A 67 2.34 19.60 13.66
CA CYS A 67 2.35 19.02 12.32
C CYS A 67 2.42 17.48 12.35
N THR A 68 3.29 16.94 13.22
CA THR A 68 3.49 15.49 13.40
C THR A 68 2.20 14.82 13.84
N CYS A 69 1.51 15.38 14.83
CA CYS A 69 0.27 14.82 15.31
C CYS A 69 -0.86 14.93 14.29
N ILE A 70 -1.01 16.07 13.60
CA ILE A 70 -2.01 16.24 12.52
C ILE A 70 -1.78 15.20 11.41
N GLY A 71 -0.52 14.96 11.05
CA GLY A 71 -0.17 13.92 10.08
C GLY A 71 -0.60 12.53 10.53
N HIS A 72 -0.27 12.16 11.77
CA HIS A 72 -0.68 10.88 12.34
C HIS A 72 -2.20 10.75 12.46
N ILE A 73 -2.94 11.79 12.86
CA ILE A 73 -4.40 11.73 12.92
C ILE A 73 -4.99 11.49 11.53
N ALA A 74 -4.49 12.19 10.52
CA ALA A 74 -4.97 12.00 9.15
C ALA A 74 -4.64 10.60 8.58
N THR A 75 -3.53 10.00 9.04
CA THR A 75 -3.16 8.63 8.64
C THR A 75 -4.03 7.59 9.32
N SER A 76 -4.17 7.68 10.65
CA SER A 76 -4.86 6.66 11.45
C SER A 76 -6.37 6.84 11.55
N ALA A 77 -6.91 8.02 11.27
CA ALA A 77 -8.33 8.35 11.44
C ALA A 77 -8.95 8.89 10.14
N ALA A 78 -9.45 7.99 9.28
CA ALA A 78 -9.99 8.33 7.97
C ALA A 78 -11.11 9.39 8.02
N CYS A 79 -11.93 9.39 9.07
CA CYS A 79 -13.02 10.35 9.27
C CYS A 79 -12.54 11.80 9.51
N TRP A 80 -11.27 12.02 9.88
CA TRP A 80 -10.69 13.34 10.11
C TRP A 80 -9.98 13.94 8.89
N ARG A 81 -9.79 13.17 7.80
CA ARG A 81 -9.05 13.64 6.62
C ARG A 81 -9.67 14.89 5.99
N THR A 82 -10.98 14.88 5.74
CA THR A 82 -11.68 16.02 5.11
C THR A 82 -11.64 17.29 5.97
N PRO A 83 -11.94 17.27 7.28
CA PRO A 83 -11.73 18.44 8.15
C PRO A 83 -10.30 18.97 8.15
N LEU A 84 -9.31 18.08 8.16
CA LEU A 84 -7.90 18.45 8.21
C LEU A 84 -7.37 19.04 6.89
N GLN A 85 -8.03 18.80 5.75
CA GLN A 85 -7.68 19.44 4.46
C GLN A 85 -7.63 20.96 4.51
N ALA A 86 -8.45 21.60 5.36
CA ALA A 86 -8.40 23.05 5.54
C ALA A 86 -7.06 23.55 6.12
N ALA A 87 -6.33 22.68 6.84
CA ALA A 87 -5.06 23.02 7.49
C ALA A 87 -3.83 22.84 6.57
N LEU A 88 -3.98 22.19 5.42
CA LEU A 88 -2.88 21.89 4.48
C LEU A 88 -2.06 23.11 4.03
N PRO A 89 -2.66 24.24 3.64
CA PRO A 89 -1.88 25.39 3.18
C PRO A 89 -0.90 25.87 4.25
N HIS A 90 -1.33 25.87 5.51
CA HIS A 90 -0.52 26.28 6.65
C HIS A 90 0.64 25.30 6.93
N LEU A 91 0.39 24.01 6.77
CA LEU A 91 1.41 22.97 6.91
C LEU A 91 2.50 23.10 5.82
N VAL A 92 2.10 23.36 4.58
CA VAL A 92 3.02 23.62 3.46
C VAL A 92 3.84 24.90 3.68
N ASP A 93 3.22 25.96 4.18
CA ASP A 93 3.93 27.21 4.46
C ASP A 93 4.96 27.04 5.59
N LYS A 94 4.61 26.33 6.67
CA LYS A 94 5.54 26.02 7.77
C LYS A 94 6.69 25.12 7.33
N TRP A 95 6.44 24.17 6.43
CA TRP A 95 7.51 23.36 5.82
C TRP A 95 8.49 24.17 4.99
N ARG A 96 8.00 25.17 4.27
CA ARG A 96 8.88 26.09 3.52
C ARG A 96 9.68 26.99 4.46
N GLU A 97 9.09 27.46 5.55
CA GLU A 97 9.77 28.27 6.57
C GLU A 97 10.90 27.50 7.27
N ALA A 98 10.72 26.19 7.52
CA ALA A 98 11.72 25.33 8.15
C ALA A 98 12.97 25.06 7.27
N GLY A 99 12.91 25.42 5.98
CA GLY A 99 13.95 25.16 4.99
C GLY A 99 14.14 23.67 4.69
N ASP A 100 14.98 23.35 3.69
CA ASP A 100 15.36 21.98 3.29
C ASP A 100 16.24 21.29 4.36
N THR A 101 15.89 21.40 5.63
CA THR A 101 16.53 20.59 6.66
C THR A 101 16.08 19.16 6.45
N LYS A 102 17.05 18.28 6.16
CA LYS A 102 16.87 16.86 5.88
C LYS A 102 15.91 16.16 6.87
N ALA A 103 15.92 16.56 8.14
CA ALA A 103 15.02 16.06 9.18
C ALA A 103 13.53 16.41 8.97
N TYR A 104 13.21 17.52 8.31
CA TYR A 104 11.84 17.94 8.00
C TYR A 104 11.34 17.31 6.68
N ILE A 105 12.24 17.13 5.70
CA ILE A 105 11.94 16.47 4.41
C ILE A 105 11.76 14.97 4.59
N ASP A 106 12.68 14.30 5.29
CA ASP A 106 12.61 12.85 5.53
C ASP A 106 11.32 12.48 6.30
N PHE A 107 10.79 13.40 7.12
CA PHE A 107 9.56 13.21 7.88
C PHE A 107 8.27 13.63 7.13
N GLY A 108 8.24 14.82 6.52
CA GLY A 108 7.06 15.34 5.82
C GLY A 108 6.77 14.67 4.46
N ALA A 109 7.81 14.17 3.78
CA ALA A 109 7.66 13.55 2.48
C ALA A 109 7.31 12.05 2.54
N GLU A 110 7.68 11.32 3.59
CA GLU A 110 7.42 9.87 3.67
C GLU A 110 6.08 9.51 4.33
N GLU A 111 5.66 10.15 5.43
CA GLU A 111 4.38 9.79 6.09
C GLU A 111 3.19 10.63 5.60
N LEU A 112 3.35 11.94 5.49
CA LEU A 112 2.26 12.87 5.18
C LEU A 112 1.89 12.86 3.69
N THR A 113 2.88 12.79 2.81
CA THR A 113 2.66 12.78 1.35
C THR A 113 2.04 11.47 0.90
N TYR A 114 2.41 10.32 1.48
CA TYR A 114 1.81 9.02 1.16
C TYR A 114 0.38 8.90 1.71
N SER A 115 0.12 9.33 2.95
CA SER A 115 -1.21 9.14 3.54
C SER A 115 -2.26 10.17 3.11
N TRP A 116 -1.87 11.39 2.73
CA TRP A 116 -2.83 12.41 2.29
C TRP A 116 -3.13 12.34 0.80
N LEU A 117 -2.15 11.96 -0.04
CA LEU A 117 -2.35 11.84 -1.48
C LEU A 117 -3.03 10.51 -1.89
N ALA A 118 -2.92 9.46 -1.07
CA ALA A 118 -3.64 8.21 -1.29
C ALA A 118 -5.17 8.33 -1.03
N GLY A 119 -5.62 9.38 -0.32
CA GLY A 119 -7.03 9.64 -0.06
C GLY A 119 -7.67 10.75 -0.91
N GLY A 120 -6.92 11.37 -1.83
CA GLY A 120 -7.41 12.46 -2.66
C GLY A 120 -6.44 12.80 -3.78
N SER A 121 -6.89 12.56 -5.02
CA SER A 121 -6.28 12.95 -6.31
C SER A 121 -5.03 13.83 -6.16
N GLY A 122 -3.86 13.21 -6.26
CA GLY A 122 -2.61 13.87 -5.94
C GLY A 122 -2.25 15.08 -6.80
N CYS A 123 -1.58 16.05 -6.18
CA CYS A 123 -0.51 16.88 -6.74
C CYS A 123 0.17 17.71 -5.62
N VAL A 124 1.51 17.73 -5.58
CA VAL A 124 2.33 18.74 -4.87
C VAL A 124 2.64 19.90 -5.85
N PRO A 125 2.69 21.17 -5.42
CA PRO A 125 2.53 22.31 -6.32
C PRO A 125 3.85 22.86 -6.89
N THR A 126 3.84 23.25 -8.16
CA THR A 126 4.67 24.36 -8.65
C THR A 126 3.85 25.30 -9.52
N GLN A 127 3.75 26.52 -9.01
CA GLN A 127 3.35 27.78 -9.66
C GLN A 127 1.88 27.94 -10.11
N ILE A 128 1.37 29.10 -9.73
CA ILE A 128 0.07 29.70 -10.07
C ILE A 128 -1.11 29.16 -9.25
N ARG A 129 -1.35 29.78 -8.08
CA ARG A 129 -2.70 30.25 -7.74
C ARG A 129 -2.67 31.31 -6.64
N GLY A 130 -2.67 32.54 -7.12
CA GLY A 130 -3.00 33.75 -6.39
C GLY A 130 -3.63 34.77 -7.33
N ASN A 131 -4.54 34.35 -8.22
CA ASN A 131 -5.36 35.29 -8.98
C ASN A 131 -6.67 34.64 -9.45
N ARG A 132 -7.81 35.24 -9.12
CA ARG A 132 -9.16 34.69 -9.35
C ARG A 132 -9.73 34.94 -10.75
N ASN A 133 -8.94 35.45 -11.70
CA ASN A 133 -9.33 35.57 -13.10
C ASN A 133 -8.18 35.10 -13.99
N ILE A 134 -8.28 33.87 -14.52
CA ILE A 134 -7.39 33.40 -15.59
C ILE A 134 -8.11 33.67 -16.91
N PRO A 135 -7.57 34.52 -17.80
CA PRO A 135 -8.15 34.77 -19.11
C PRO A 135 -8.32 33.47 -19.91
N PRO A 136 -9.44 33.29 -20.65
CA PRO A 136 -9.69 32.10 -21.46
C PRO A 136 -8.55 31.75 -22.42
N GLU A 137 -7.78 32.74 -22.87
CA GLU A 137 -6.64 32.54 -23.77
C GLU A 137 -5.48 31.78 -23.10
N ILE A 138 -5.33 31.86 -21.78
CA ILE A 138 -4.28 31.15 -21.03
C ILE A 138 -4.68 29.69 -20.78
N CYS A 139 -5.94 29.44 -20.41
CA CYS A 139 -6.50 28.09 -20.35
C CYS A 139 -6.45 27.40 -21.73
N ASN A 140 -6.82 28.11 -22.80
CA ASN A 140 -6.73 27.59 -24.16
C ASN A 140 -5.28 27.34 -24.60
N ARG A 141 -4.31 28.17 -24.20
CA ARG A 141 -2.89 27.94 -24.50
C ARG A 141 -2.32 26.76 -23.72
N TRP A 142 -2.75 26.57 -22.47
CA TRP A 142 -2.38 25.40 -21.65
C TRP A 142 -2.98 24.11 -22.21
N LEU A 143 -4.30 24.12 -22.52
CA LEU A 143 -4.96 23.00 -23.19
C LEU A 143 -4.31 22.70 -24.53
N LYS A 144 -4.06 23.69 -25.39
CA LYS A 144 -3.43 23.48 -26.71
C LYS A 144 -1.98 23.01 -26.61
N ARG A 145 -1.27 23.29 -25.50
CA ARG A 145 0.08 22.79 -25.23
C ARG A 145 0.09 21.33 -24.76
N HIS A 146 -0.96 20.88 -24.08
CA HIS A 146 -1.05 19.52 -23.51
C HIS A 146 -1.98 18.58 -24.32
N THR A 147 -2.80 19.15 -25.20
CA THR A 147 -3.72 18.44 -26.11
C THR A 147 -3.47 18.76 -27.58
N GLY A 148 -2.44 19.55 -27.92
CA GLY A 148 -2.08 19.89 -29.32
C GLY A 148 -1.66 18.70 -30.19
N TRP A 149 -1.52 17.51 -29.60
CA TRP A 149 -1.37 16.25 -30.31
C TRP A 149 -2.72 15.70 -30.81
N LEU A 150 -3.84 16.07 -30.18
CA LEU A 150 -5.19 15.71 -30.61
C LEU A 150 -5.60 16.45 -31.89
N ASP A 151 -5.13 17.70 -32.09
CA ASP A 151 -5.40 18.49 -33.30
C ASP A 151 -4.79 17.92 -34.60
N ARG A 152 -3.94 16.88 -34.51
CA ARG A 152 -3.29 16.24 -35.66
C ARG A 152 -3.99 14.96 -36.13
N ARG A 153 -5.15 14.60 -35.55
CA ARG A 153 -5.95 13.42 -35.94
C ARG A 153 -7.12 13.84 -36.82
N ASN A 154 -7.46 13.05 -37.84
CA ASN A 154 -8.54 13.33 -38.79
C ASN A 154 -9.96 12.92 -38.31
N ASP A 155 -10.11 12.50 -37.06
CA ASP A 155 -11.39 12.05 -36.52
C ASP A 155 -11.90 13.09 -35.53
N ASP A 156 -12.98 13.79 -35.92
CA ASP A 156 -13.58 14.89 -35.17
C ASP A 156 -14.37 14.39 -33.94
N ASP A 157 -14.98 13.21 -34.02
CA ASP A 157 -15.81 12.63 -32.96
C ASP A 157 -14.96 12.09 -31.80
N MET A 158 -13.85 11.41 -32.11
CA MET A 158 -12.90 10.97 -31.09
C MET A 158 -12.19 12.16 -30.40
N ARG A 159 -11.94 13.24 -31.14
CA ARG A 159 -11.41 14.51 -30.59
C ARG A 159 -12.38 15.14 -29.61
N ALA A 160 -13.67 15.17 -29.94
CA ALA A 160 -14.71 15.71 -29.08
C ALA A 160 -14.84 14.90 -27.78
N SER A 161 -14.82 13.57 -27.86
CA SER A 161 -14.94 12.68 -26.70
C SER A 161 -13.73 12.73 -25.76
N LEU A 162 -12.50 12.76 -26.28
CA LEU A 162 -11.29 12.91 -25.48
C LEU A 162 -11.17 14.29 -24.83
N ARG A 163 -11.56 15.35 -25.54
CA ARG A 163 -11.65 16.70 -24.94
C ARG A 163 -12.64 16.73 -23.80
N LYS A 164 -13.83 16.13 -23.98
CA LYS A 164 -14.84 16.04 -22.91
C LYS A 164 -14.35 15.22 -21.71
N ALA A 165 -13.66 14.11 -21.93
CA ALA A 165 -13.12 13.27 -20.86
C ALA A 165 -12.01 13.98 -20.06
N VAL A 166 -11.05 14.61 -20.74
CA VAL A 166 -9.98 15.40 -20.11
C VAL A 166 -10.57 16.60 -19.37
N PHE A 167 -11.56 17.28 -19.96
CA PHE A 167 -12.22 18.40 -19.31
C PHE A 167 -13.04 17.98 -18.09
N LYS A 168 -13.69 16.81 -18.12
CA LYS A 168 -14.42 16.23 -16.98
C LYS A 168 -13.46 15.81 -15.86
N ALA A 169 -12.32 15.21 -16.19
CA ALA A 169 -11.27 14.85 -15.22
C ALA A 169 -10.67 16.10 -14.55
N VAL A 170 -10.36 17.14 -15.33
CA VAL A 170 -9.87 18.42 -14.80
C VAL A 170 -10.95 19.16 -13.99
N ARG A 171 -12.23 19.07 -14.38
CA ARG A 171 -13.36 19.66 -13.65
C ARG A 171 -13.60 18.98 -12.31
N LEU A 172 -13.50 17.65 -12.26
CA LEU A 172 -13.58 16.87 -11.02
C LEU A 172 -12.38 17.16 -10.09
N GLN A 173 -11.20 17.43 -10.65
CA GLN A 173 -10.01 17.82 -9.89
C GLN A 173 -10.04 19.26 -9.33
N LEU A 174 -10.84 20.17 -9.90
CA LEU A 174 -10.83 21.59 -9.52
C LEU A 174 -12.01 22.04 -8.64
N ASN A 175 -12.95 21.15 -8.34
CA ASN A 175 -14.10 21.31 -7.43
C ASN A 175 -14.79 22.71 -7.47
N GLN A 176 -15.19 23.17 -8.65
CA GLN A 176 -15.89 24.47 -8.81
C GLN A 176 -17.41 24.31 -8.99
N PRO A 177 -18.25 25.12 -8.28
CA PRO A 177 -19.69 25.17 -8.49
C PRO A 177 -20.08 26.01 -9.71
N VAL A 178 -21.20 25.66 -10.34
CA VAL A 178 -21.74 26.29 -11.55
C VAL A 178 -22.47 27.60 -11.22
N TYR A 179 -22.11 28.67 -11.93
CA TYR A 179 -23.07 29.70 -12.37
C TYR A 179 -22.83 29.95 -13.86
N ALA A 180 -23.54 29.18 -14.69
CA ALA A 180 -23.89 29.52 -16.07
C ALA A 180 -24.92 28.48 -16.51
N GLU A 181 -26.19 28.86 -16.37
CA GLU A 181 -27.29 28.28 -17.13
C GLU A 181 -27.07 28.52 -18.64
N GLU A 182 -27.66 27.61 -19.41
CA GLU A 182 -27.89 27.61 -20.86
C GLU A 182 -26.87 26.89 -21.75
N VAL A 183 -27.43 25.87 -22.41
CA VAL A 183 -26.94 25.04 -23.52
C VAL A 183 -26.13 23.79 -23.10
N PHE A 184 -26.76 22.61 -23.32
CA PHE A 184 -26.25 21.22 -23.21
C PHE A 184 -26.56 20.40 -21.95
N THR A 185 -27.81 20.33 -21.50
CA THR A 185 -28.21 19.37 -20.44
C THR A 185 -29.12 18.21 -20.83
N ASP A 186 -29.63 18.11 -22.07
CA ASP A 186 -30.69 17.13 -22.32
C ASP A 186 -30.27 15.77 -22.94
N ASP A 187 -29.00 15.54 -23.29
CA ASP A 187 -28.62 14.30 -24.03
C ASP A 187 -27.52 13.44 -23.38
N ILE A 188 -27.08 13.72 -22.16
CA ILE A 188 -25.84 13.10 -21.63
C ILE A 188 -26.09 11.88 -20.74
N THR A 189 -27.28 11.73 -20.15
CA THR A 189 -27.62 10.58 -19.28
C THR A 189 -28.08 9.34 -20.05
N SER A 190 -28.30 9.42 -21.37
CA SER A 190 -28.84 8.32 -22.19
C SER A 190 -27.82 7.50 -22.99
N LEU A 191 -26.53 7.89 -23.01
CA LEU A 191 -25.59 7.38 -24.02
C LEU A 191 -24.43 6.50 -23.52
N LEU A 192 -24.27 6.25 -22.22
CA LEU A 192 -23.19 5.38 -21.73
C LEU A 192 -23.67 4.53 -20.55
N SER A 193 -23.78 3.22 -20.77
CA SER A 193 -23.94 2.20 -19.73
C SER A 193 -22.69 2.13 -18.85
N GLY A 194 -22.84 1.70 -17.59
CA GLY A 194 -21.74 1.55 -16.63
C GLY A 194 -20.60 0.62 -17.10
N ASP A 195 -20.90 -0.27 -18.04
CA ASP A 195 -19.93 -1.19 -18.64
C ASP A 195 -18.91 -0.48 -19.56
N ASP A 196 -19.33 0.58 -20.27
CA ASP A 196 -18.47 1.29 -21.24
C ASP A 196 -17.41 2.15 -20.56
N LEU A 197 -17.71 2.71 -19.38
CA LEU A 197 -16.78 3.55 -18.63
C LEU A 197 -15.67 2.71 -17.97
N THR A 198 -16.04 1.54 -17.44
CA THR A 198 -15.12 0.57 -16.83
C THR A 198 -14.19 -0.02 -17.88
N GLN A 199 -14.72 -0.35 -19.06
CA GLN A 199 -13.92 -0.85 -20.18
C GLN A 199 -12.95 0.21 -20.72
N LEU A 200 -13.33 1.49 -20.74
CA LEU A 200 -12.48 2.59 -21.17
C LEU A 200 -11.33 2.89 -20.18
N VAL A 201 -11.60 2.85 -18.87
CA VAL A 201 -10.59 3.04 -17.81
C VAL A 201 -9.64 1.86 -17.76
N ASN A 202 -10.16 0.63 -17.86
CA ASN A 202 -9.33 -0.58 -17.93
C ASN A 202 -8.47 -0.58 -19.19
N THR A 203 -9.02 -0.19 -20.34
CA THR A 203 -8.25 -0.08 -21.59
C THR A 203 -7.20 1.03 -21.51
N ALA A 204 -7.51 2.19 -20.94
CA ALA A 204 -6.55 3.29 -20.81
C ALA A 204 -5.42 2.99 -19.81
N LEU A 205 -5.73 2.32 -18.69
CA LEU A 205 -4.74 1.92 -17.68
C LEU A 205 -3.89 0.74 -18.17
N LEU A 206 -4.49 -0.25 -18.84
CA LEU A 206 -3.73 -1.28 -19.55
C LEU A 206 -2.94 -0.69 -20.71
N GLU A 207 -3.41 0.31 -21.45
CA GLU A 207 -2.63 0.94 -22.53
C GLU A 207 -1.46 1.79 -22.01
N VAL A 208 -1.62 2.45 -20.86
CA VAL A 208 -0.57 3.19 -20.14
C VAL A 208 0.43 2.23 -19.48
N ALA A 209 -0.03 1.13 -18.89
CA ALA A 209 0.83 0.10 -18.28
C ALA A 209 1.50 -0.82 -19.32
N LEU A 210 0.85 -1.16 -20.44
CA LEU A 210 1.34 -2.08 -21.47
C LEU A 210 2.23 -1.43 -22.53
N GLY A 211 2.26 -0.09 -22.65
CA GLY A 211 3.12 0.60 -23.62
C GLY A 211 2.98 0.12 -25.08
N LYS A 212 1.87 -0.55 -25.43
CA LYS A 212 1.69 -1.22 -26.74
C LYS A 212 1.27 -0.25 -27.85
N ARG A 213 0.56 0.84 -27.53
CA ARG A 213 0.22 1.90 -28.51
C ARG A 213 1.09 3.16 -28.44
N PHE A 214 1.79 3.39 -27.32
CA PHE A 214 2.73 4.52 -27.22
C PHE A 214 3.93 4.36 -28.17
N ARG A 215 4.37 3.12 -28.44
CA ARG A 215 5.40 2.80 -29.45
C ARG A 215 5.00 3.14 -30.89
N SER A 216 3.70 3.13 -31.21
CA SER A 216 3.20 3.47 -32.55
C SER A 216 2.90 4.97 -32.71
N CYS A 217 2.69 5.70 -31.62
CA CYS A 217 2.30 7.12 -31.64
C CYS A 217 3.49 8.09 -31.54
N CYS A 218 4.62 7.64 -30.98
CA CYS A 218 5.90 8.34 -31.10
C CYS A 218 6.63 7.80 -32.32
N GLY A 219 6.43 8.40 -33.50
CA GLY A 219 7.00 7.93 -34.75
C GLY A 219 8.51 7.66 -34.69
N ILE A 220 8.90 6.41 -34.44
CA ILE A 220 10.23 5.89 -34.73
C ILE A 220 10.19 5.40 -36.17
N GLY A 221 10.02 6.36 -37.09
CA GLY A 221 10.56 6.24 -38.43
C GLY A 221 11.95 6.84 -38.38
N ALA A 222 12.95 6.13 -38.90
CA ALA A 222 14.30 6.62 -39.06
C ALA A 222 14.30 7.93 -39.87
N VAL A 223 14.24 9.08 -39.19
CA VAL A 223 14.44 10.38 -39.80
C VAL A 223 15.74 10.94 -39.27
N ARG A 224 16.75 10.84 -40.13
CA ARG A 224 18.05 11.50 -40.01
C ARG A 224 17.79 13.00 -40.18
N GLY A 225 17.66 13.73 -39.09
CA GLY A 225 17.44 15.19 -39.10
C GLY A 225 18.20 15.87 -37.98
N LYS A 226 19.23 16.65 -38.34
CA LYS A 226 19.89 17.64 -37.47
C LYS A 226 18.90 18.77 -37.16
N GLY A 227 18.69 19.12 -35.89
CA GLY A 227 18.00 20.36 -35.52
C GLY A 227 17.50 20.39 -34.08
N ASP A 228 18.28 21.06 -33.24
CA ASP A 228 17.99 21.74 -31.96
C ASP A 228 17.31 21.00 -30.79
N ASP A 229 18.16 20.78 -29.78
CA ASP A 229 17.91 20.28 -28.43
C ASP A 229 17.11 21.28 -27.55
N SER A 230 16.03 20.80 -26.93
CA SER A 230 15.54 21.23 -25.59
C SER A 230 14.15 20.68 -25.21
N GLY A 231 13.51 19.89 -26.07
CA GLY A 231 12.29 19.16 -25.72
C GLY A 231 12.60 17.83 -25.02
N ALA A 232 12.83 17.84 -23.71
CA ALA A 232 13.01 16.63 -22.91
C ALA A 232 11.72 15.79 -22.89
N ALA A 233 11.51 14.97 -23.91
CA ALA A 233 10.49 13.94 -23.90
C ALA A 233 10.79 12.98 -22.72
N GLN A 234 9.89 12.95 -21.73
CA GLN A 234 10.01 12.03 -20.60
C GLN A 234 10.12 10.61 -21.15
N ARG A 235 11.24 9.94 -20.84
CA ARG A 235 11.41 8.54 -21.20
C ARG A 235 10.35 7.71 -20.46
N PRO A 236 9.61 6.83 -21.16
CA PRO A 236 8.56 5.98 -20.56
C PRO A 236 9.09 5.04 -19.45
N ASP A 237 10.41 4.91 -19.33
CA ASP A 237 11.10 4.13 -18.30
C ASP A 237 11.53 4.98 -17.08
N CYS A 238 10.85 6.08 -16.75
CA CYS A 238 11.17 6.82 -15.53
C CYS A 238 10.52 6.14 -14.31
N ALA A 239 11.28 6.02 -13.22
CA ALA A 239 10.84 5.34 -12.01
C ALA A 239 9.55 5.94 -11.43
N GLY A 240 9.40 7.27 -11.47
CA GLY A 240 8.19 7.95 -10.98
C GLY A 240 6.93 7.55 -11.73
N LEU A 241 6.98 7.42 -13.07
CA LEU A 241 5.83 6.99 -13.87
C LEU A 241 5.48 5.53 -13.56
N GLN A 242 6.47 4.65 -13.50
CA GLN A 242 6.26 3.23 -13.19
C GLN A 242 5.67 3.04 -11.79
N LEU A 243 6.18 3.78 -10.80
CA LEU A 243 5.63 3.76 -9.44
C LEU A 243 4.17 4.23 -9.42
N ALA A 244 3.86 5.35 -10.09
CA ALA A 244 2.48 5.85 -10.19
C ALA A 244 1.55 4.86 -10.90
N SER A 245 2.03 4.17 -11.95
CA SER A 245 1.27 3.12 -12.62
C SER A 245 1.03 1.91 -11.73
N ILE A 246 2.01 1.49 -10.92
CA ILE A 246 1.86 0.40 -9.95
C ILE A 246 0.81 0.78 -8.90
N HIS A 247 0.86 2.00 -8.35
CA HIS A 247 -0.16 2.46 -7.40
C HIS A 247 -1.55 2.51 -8.02
N ALA A 248 -1.68 3.00 -9.26
CA ALA A 248 -2.96 3.01 -9.95
C ALA A 248 -3.54 1.60 -10.13
N ILE A 249 -2.71 0.57 -10.33
CA ILE A 249 -3.16 -0.83 -10.38
C ILE A 249 -3.72 -1.25 -9.01
N VAL A 250 -3.01 -0.93 -7.93
CA VAL A 250 -3.45 -1.25 -6.56
C VAL A 250 -4.77 -0.54 -6.26
N ASP A 251 -4.84 0.78 -6.45
CA ASP A 251 -6.02 1.59 -6.15
C ASP A 251 -7.27 1.10 -6.90
N VAL A 252 -7.12 0.68 -8.17
CA VAL A 252 -8.23 0.17 -8.99
C VAL A 252 -8.70 -1.21 -8.54
N LEU A 253 -7.78 -2.06 -8.06
CA LEU A 253 -8.14 -3.41 -7.62
C LEU A 253 -8.62 -3.44 -6.17
N GLU A 254 -8.14 -2.55 -5.32
CA GLU A 254 -8.53 -2.41 -3.91
C GLU A 254 -9.77 -1.54 -3.69
N SER A 255 -10.22 -0.77 -4.69
CA SER A 255 -11.45 0.03 -4.53
C SER A 255 -12.64 -0.89 -4.21
N ASP A 256 -13.08 -0.84 -2.94
CA ASP A 256 -14.09 -1.70 -2.31
C ASP A 256 -15.41 -1.81 -3.10
N ASP A 257 -15.70 -0.82 -3.95
CA ASP A 257 -16.88 -0.77 -4.80
C ASP A 257 -16.95 -1.93 -5.82
N LEU A 258 -15.82 -2.60 -6.12
CA LEU A 258 -15.78 -3.73 -7.05
C LEU A 258 -15.96 -5.11 -6.39
N TRP A 259 -15.74 -5.23 -5.07
CA TRP A 259 -15.67 -6.53 -4.38
C TRP A 259 -16.58 -6.68 -3.15
N GLY A 260 -17.22 -5.59 -2.69
CA GLY A 260 -18.11 -5.59 -1.52
C GLY A 260 -19.41 -6.38 -1.65
N GLY A 261 -19.75 -6.84 -2.86
CA GLY A 261 -20.59 -8.01 -3.05
C GLY A 261 -19.69 -9.12 -3.55
N SER A 262 -19.75 -10.33 -2.95
CA SER A 262 -19.24 -11.53 -3.62
C SER A 262 -19.64 -11.40 -5.09
N PRO A 263 -18.70 -11.33 -6.04
CA PRO A 263 -19.02 -11.04 -7.43
C PRO A 263 -20.01 -12.11 -7.86
N SER A 264 -21.29 -11.77 -7.82
CA SER A 264 -22.34 -12.57 -8.40
C SER A 264 -21.87 -12.75 -9.82
N GLN A 265 -21.66 -14.01 -10.22
CA GLN A 265 -20.85 -14.47 -11.34
C GLN A 265 -21.09 -13.83 -12.73
N GLY A 266 -21.90 -12.78 -12.87
CA GLY A 266 -22.03 -11.98 -14.07
C GLY A 266 -21.89 -10.49 -13.78
N SER A 267 -20.76 -9.89 -14.15
CA SER A 267 -20.74 -8.76 -15.11
C SER A 267 -19.34 -8.20 -15.36
N CYS A 268 -18.30 -8.59 -14.62
CA CYS A 268 -16.91 -8.27 -15.00
C CYS A 268 -16.40 -9.24 -16.07
N SER A 269 -17.17 -9.44 -17.15
CA SER A 269 -16.83 -10.29 -18.30
C SER A 269 -15.80 -9.66 -19.24
N GLY A 270 -15.31 -8.46 -18.94
CA GLY A 270 -14.47 -7.66 -19.85
C GLY A 270 -12.96 -7.78 -19.64
N THR A 271 -12.48 -8.13 -18.45
CA THR A 271 -11.04 -8.37 -18.22
C THR A 271 -10.79 -9.86 -18.33
N GLY A 272 -10.26 -10.27 -19.47
CA GLY A 272 -9.89 -11.67 -19.67
C GLY A 272 -8.81 -12.13 -18.67
N PRO A 273 -8.66 -13.45 -18.50
CA PRO A 273 -7.60 -14.06 -17.68
C PRO A 273 -6.19 -13.59 -18.06
N ASN A 274 -6.01 -13.23 -19.33
CA ASN A 274 -4.73 -12.89 -19.90
C ASN A 274 -4.26 -11.50 -19.46
N GLU A 275 -5.18 -10.59 -19.16
CA GLU A 275 -4.91 -9.21 -18.78
C GLU A 275 -4.31 -9.14 -17.37
N ILE A 276 -4.82 -9.94 -16.44
CA ILE A 276 -4.29 -10.02 -15.07
C ILE A 276 -2.91 -10.69 -15.06
N ALA A 277 -2.76 -11.78 -15.81
CA ALA A 277 -1.46 -12.44 -15.98
C ALA A 277 -0.42 -11.51 -16.63
N GLU A 278 -0.81 -10.74 -17.65
CA GLU A 278 0.06 -9.72 -18.26
C GLU A 278 0.38 -8.60 -17.27
N GLY A 279 -0.58 -8.18 -16.43
CA GLY A 279 -0.35 -7.24 -15.32
C GLY A 279 0.74 -7.71 -14.37
N LEU A 280 0.69 -8.98 -13.94
CA LEU A 280 1.75 -9.60 -13.12
C LEU A 280 3.12 -9.51 -13.82
N ARG A 281 3.19 -9.79 -15.13
CA ARG A 281 4.44 -9.68 -15.90
C ARG A 281 4.96 -8.25 -15.98
N LEU A 282 4.08 -7.28 -16.24
CA LEU A 282 4.46 -5.88 -16.33
C LEU A 282 5.04 -5.35 -15.02
N VAL A 283 4.38 -5.65 -13.89
CA VAL A 283 4.87 -5.26 -12.56
C VAL A 283 6.24 -5.90 -12.30
N ALA A 284 6.41 -7.19 -12.59
CA ALA A 284 7.68 -7.88 -12.45
C ALA A 284 8.80 -7.26 -13.32
N VAL A 285 8.49 -6.85 -14.56
CA VAL A 285 9.42 -6.16 -15.46
C VAL A 285 9.78 -4.78 -14.89
N ALA A 286 8.82 -4.02 -14.38
CA ALA A 286 9.06 -2.73 -13.76
C ALA A 286 9.98 -2.85 -12.54
N MET A 287 9.70 -3.81 -11.65
CA MET A 287 10.56 -4.13 -10.50
C MET A 287 11.98 -4.49 -10.94
N SER A 288 12.12 -5.31 -11.99
CA SER A 288 13.43 -5.73 -12.51
C SER A 288 14.23 -4.56 -13.10
N LYS A 289 13.58 -3.69 -13.88
CA LYS A 289 14.20 -2.47 -14.44
C LYS A 289 14.62 -1.49 -13.36
N HIS A 290 13.79 -1.32 -12.34
CA HIS A 290 14.01 -0.36 -11.26
C HIS A 290 14.48 -1.04 -9.97
N ARG A 291 15.33 -2.05 -10.10
CA ARG A 291 15.85 -2.86 -9.00
C ARG A 291 16.38 -2.03 -7.81
N ALA A 292 16.98 -0.86 -8.04
CA ALA A 292 17.54 -0.02 -6.97
C ALA A 292 16.53 0.90 -6.26
N VAL A 293 15.29 0.99 -6.75
CA VAL A 293 14.28 1.93 -6.22
C VAL A 293 13.40 1.20 -5.21
N LEU A 294 13.62 1.49 -3.92
CA LEU A 294 12.94 0.85 -2.80
C LEU A 294 11.41 0.87 -2.95
N ASN A 295 10.84 2.05 -3.23
CA ASN A 295 9.39 2.25 -3.33
C ASN A 295 8.77 1.41 -4.46
N ILE A 296 9.47 1.22 -5.58
CA ILE A 296 8.99 0.36 -6.67
C ILE A 296 9.02 -1.11 -6.26
N GLN A 297 10.02 -1.55 -5.49
CA GLN A 297 10.04 -2.94 -5.04
C GLN A 297 8.91 -3.23 -4.05
N MET A 298 8.69 -2.32 -3.08
CA MET A 298 7.61 -2.45 -2.09
C MET A 298 6.23 -2.39 -2.76
N ALA A 299 5.95 -1.33 -3.52
CA ALA A 299 4.68 -1.17 -4.23
C ALA A 299 4.46 -2.29 -5.26
N GLY A 300 5.53 -2.73 -5.93
CA GLY A 300 5.47 -3.84 -6.88
C GLY A 300 5.07 -5.15 -6.21
N CYS A 301 5.65 -5.49 -5.04
CA CYS A 301 5.25 -6.67 -4.28
C CYS A 301 3.78 -6.60 -3.85
N ASN A 302 3.32 -5.44 -3.35
CA ASN A 302 1.92 -5.23 -2.98
C ASN A 302 0.98 -5.40 -4.20
N ALA A 303 1.32 -4.79 -5.34
CA ALA A 303 0.54 -4.93 -6.56
C ALA A 303 0.49 -6.39 -7.04
N LEU A 304 1.60 -7.14 -6.94
CA LEU A 304 1.61 -8.57 -7.25
C LEU A 304 0.70 -9.37 -6.31
N THR A 305 0.64 -9.03 -5.02
CA THR A 305 -0.33 -9.63 -4.07
C THR A 305 -1.75 -9.45 -4.60
N VAL A 306 -2.18 -8.21 -4.81
CA VAL A 306 -3.56 -7.90 -5.25
C VAL A 306 -3.89 -8.46 -6.63
N LEU A 307 -2.92 -8.50 -7.55
CA LEU A 307 -3.10 -9.15 -8.86
C LEU A 307 -3.22 -10.67 -8.73
N CYS A 308 -2.56 -11.31 -7.76
CA CYS A 308 -2.73 -12.72 -7.48
C CYS A 308 -4.12 -13.04 -6.91
N ASP A 309 -4.70 -12.15 -6.08
CA ASP A 309 -6.10 -12.23 -5.64
C ASP A 309 -7.07 -12.25 -6.83
N ALA A 310 -6.83 -11.37 -7.81
CA ALA A 310 -7.68 -11.22 -8.97
C ALA A 310 -7.47 -12.33 -10.03
N LEU A 311 -6.40 -13.12 -9.92
CA LEU A 311 -6.04 -14.10 -10.94
C LEU A 311 -7.08 -15.24 -11.02
N PRO A 312 -7.57 -15.61 -12.21
CA PRO A 312 -8.56 -16.69 -12.32
C PRO A 312 -8.04 -18.01 -11.74
N PRO A 313 -8.92 -18.88 -11.23
CA PRO A 313 -8.49 -20.03 -10.44
C PRO A 313 -7.49 -20.96 -11.15
N ASN A 314 -7.63 -21.10 -12.47
CA ASN A 314 -6.82 -21.99 -13.31
C ASN A 314 -5.68 -21.26 -14.05
N ALA A 315 -5.55 -19.94 -13.92
CA ALA A 315 -4.51 -19.18 -14.60
C ALA A 315 -3.13 -19.38 -13.94
N GLU A 316 -2.09 -19.52 -14.74
CA GLU A 316 -0.74 -19.73 -14.22
C GLU A 316 -0.11 -18.41 -13.77
N ILE A 317 0.69 -18.47 -12.70
CA ILE A 317 1.49 -17.33 -12.25
C ILE A 317 2.71 -17.23 -13.19
N PRO A 318 2.93 -16.08 -13.86
CA PRO A 318 4.09 -15.92 -14.73
C PRO A 318 5.41 -16.09 -13.96
N GLN A 319 6.37 -16.82 -14.54
CA GLN A 319 7.67 -17.11 -13.91
C GLN A 319 8.43 -15.86 -13.45
N ASP A 320 8.26 -14.75 -14.18
CA ASP A 320 8.94 -13.49 -13.92
C ASP A 320 8.52 -12.87 -12.57
N ALA A 321 7.29 -13.14 -12.09
CA ALA A 321 6.74 -12.55 -10.86
C ALA A 321 7.44 -13.03 -9.59
N PRO A 322 7.49 -14.34 -9.25
CA PRO A 322 8.21 -14.82 -8.07
C PRO A 322 9.72 -14.55 -8.15
N ALA A 323 10.30 -14.53 -9.36
CA ALA A 323 11.69 -14.14 -9.55
C ALA A 323 11.94 -12.68 -9.16
N ALA A 324 11.05 -11.76 -9.55
CA ALA A 324 11.14 -10.35 -9.15
C ALA A 324 10.95 -10.16 -7.64
N VAL A 325 10.00 -10.87 -7.01
CA VAL A 325 9.75 -10.80 -5.57
C VAL A 325 10.96 -11.28 -4.76
N LEU A 326 11.55 -12.42 -5.11
CA LEU A 326 12.76 -12.91 -4.43
C LEU A 326 13.98 -12.02 -4.70
N ALA A 327 14.08 -11.43 -5.89
CA ALA A 327 15.13 -10.45 -6.18
C ALA A 327 15.01 -9.19 -5.31
N ALA A 328 13.78 -8.74 -5.02
CA ALA A 328 13.53 -7.65 -4.09
C ALA A 328 13.99 -8.01 -2.67
N LEU A 329 13.64 -9.21 -2.18
CA LEU A 329 14.07 -9.71 -0.87
C LEU A 329 15.60 -9.71 -0.73
N ARG A 330 16.32 -10.29 -1.69
CA ARG A 330 17.78 -10.38 -1.66
C ARG A 330 18.46 -9.00 -1.67
N ARG A 331 17.81 -8.02 -2.29
CA ARG A 331 18.37 -6.69 -2.44
C ARG A 331 18.11 -5.80 -1.23
N PHE A 332 16.99 -6.01 -0.56
CA PHE A 332 16.57 -5.23 0.60
C PHE A 332 16.25 -6.12 1.82
N PRO A 333 17.15 -7.03 2.23
CA PRO A 333 16.85 -8.04 3.26
C PRO A 333 16.59 -7.44 4.65
N CYS A 334 17.11 -6.23 4.91
CA CYS A 334 16.96 -5.54 6.19
C CYS A 334 15.84 -4.47 6.18
N LYS A 335 15.07 -4.34 5.11
CA LYS A 335 13.98 -3.35 5.02
C LYS A 335 12.66 -4.03 5.32
N MET A 336 12.20 -3.91 6.57
CA MET A 336 10.99 -4.56 7.08
C MET A 336 9.80 -4.41 6.13
N SER A 337 9.52 -3.20 5.63
CA SER A 337 8.41 -2.95 4.71
C SER A 337 8.49 -3.77 3.41
N VAL A 338 9.69 -3.90 2.82
CA VAL A 338 9.89 -4.75 1.64
C VAL A 338 9.73 -6.22 2.00
N VAL A 339 10.28 -6.66 3.13
CA VAL A 339 10.22 -8.06 3.56
C VAL A 339 8.76 -8.48 3.82
N CYS A 340 7.98 -7.66 4.54
CA CYS A 340 6.54 -7.87 4.71
C CYS A 340 5.83 -8.03 3.36
N SER A 341 6.03 -7.08 2.44
CA SER A 341 5.42 -7.14 1.10
C SER A 341 5.86 -8.36 0.29
N VAL A 342 7.13 -8.77 0.38
CA VAL A 342 7.64 -9.97 -0.29
C VAL A 342 6.99 -11.23 0.29
N CYS A 343 6.95 -11.38 1.62
CA CYS A 343 6.35 -12.53 2.27
C CYS A 343 4.85 -12.65 1.93
N ALA A 344 4.11 -11.54 2.00
CA ALA A 344 2.70 -11.49 1.62
C ALA A 344 2.49 -11.88 0.15
N SER A 345 3.30 -11.33 -0.76
CA SER A 345 3.21 -11.63 -2.19
C SER A 345 3.51 -13.10 -2.50
N LEU A 346 4.58 -13.66 -1.93
CA LEU A 346 4.92 -15.07 -2.08
C LEU A 346 3.84 -15.97 -1.48
N ARG A 347 3.29 -15.62 -0.31
CA ARG A 347 2.17 -16.35 0.28
C ARG A 347 1.00 -16.39 -0.68
N ARG A 348 0.59 -15.23 -1.21
CA ARG A 348 -0.57 -15.14 -2.10
C ARG A 348 -0.38 -15.93 -3.40
N MET A 349 0.85 -16.00 -3.91
CA MET A 349 1.20 -16.85 -5.05
C MET A 349 1.11 -18.36 -4.75
N LEU A 350 1.27 -18.76 -3.50
CA LEU A 350 1.34 -20.15 -3.05
C LEU A 350 0.09 -20.62 -2.29
N GLU A 351 -0.91 -19.75 -2.15
CA GLU A 351 -2.17 -20.09 -1.51
C GLU A 351 -3.16 -20.73 -2.52
N PRO A 352 -3.96 -21.73 -2.10
CA PRO A 352 -5.02 -22.27 -2.92
C PRO A 352 -6.01 -21.19 -3.32
N ARG A 353 -6.19 -20.99 -4.63
CA ARG A 353 -7.24 -20.09 -5.12
C ARG A 353 -8.61 -20.74 -4.93
N ALA A 354 -9.54 -19.97 -4.39
CA ALA A 354 -10.94 -20.36 -4.32
C ALA A 354 -11.46 -20.71 -5.72
N CYS A 355 -12.35 -21.69 -5.80
CA CYS A 355 -13.02 -22.10 -7.05
C CYS A 355 -12.12 -22.73 -8.13
N SER A 356 -10.87 -23.10 -7.84
CA SER A 356 -10.09 -23.92 -8.78
C SER A 356 -10.59 -25.36 -8.75
N GLU A 357 -10.67 -26.00 -9.91
CA GLU A 357 -10.97 -27.44 -10.00
C GLU A 357 -9.86 -28.29 -9.38
N ASN A 358 -8.62 -27.78 -9.40
CA ASN A 358 -7.46 -28.43 -8.83
C ASN A 358 -6.49 -27.40 -8.22
N PRO A 359 -6.85 -26.82 -7.06
CA PRO A 359 -6.07 -25.75 -6.44
C PRO A 359 -4.68 -26.23 -6.02
N ILE A 360 -4.55 -27.50 -5.61
CA ILE A 360 -3.30 -28.09 -5.14
C ILE A 360 -2.28 -28.15 -6.28
N SER A 361 -2.65 -28.67 -7.46
CA SER A 361 -1.71 -28.77 -8.58
C SER A 361 -1.25 -27.40 -9.10
N SER A 362 -2.05 -26.34 -8.95
CA SER A 362 -1.57 -24.99 -9.25
C SER A 362 -0.50 -24.53 -8.25
N VAL A 363 -0.74 -24.73 -6.96
CA VAL A 363 0.24 -24.42 -5.91
C VAL A 363 1.52 -25.23 -6.10
N GLU A 364 1.44 -26.53 -6.36
CA GLU A 364 2.60 -27.40 -6.60
C GLU A 364 3.47 -26.92 -7.76
N ARG A 365 2.86 -26.46 -8.86
CA ARG A 365 3.59 -25.86 -9.99
C ARG A 365 4.31 -24.58 -9.58
N THR A 366 3.64 -23.69 -8.84
CA THR A 366 4.27 -22.45 -8.35
C THR A 366 5.39 -22.75 -7.34
N VAL A 367 5.20 -23.69 -6.41
CA VAL A 367 6.23 -24.17 -5.48
C VAL A 367 7.44 -24.70 -6.25
N ALA A 368 7.22 -25.56 -7.26
CA ALA A 368 8.28 -26.10 -8.08
C ALA A 368 9.05 -25.00 -8.84
N LEU A 369 8.34 -23.97 -9.30
CA LEU A 369 8.94 -22.81 -9.96
C LEU A 369 9.77 -21.99 -8.98
N VAL A 370 9.26 -21.71 -7.79
CA VAL A 370 9.99 -20.97 -6.74
C VAL A 370 11.24 -21.74 -6.31
N ARG A 371 11.14 -23.05 -6.07
CA ARG A 371 12.28 -23.92 -5.71
C ARG A 371 13.40 -23.95 -6.75
N ARG A 372 13.11 -23.68 -8.03
CA ARG A 372 14.11 -23.60 -9.10
C ARG A 372 14.89 -22.29 -9.09
N LEU A 373 14.44 -21.28 -8.36
CA LEU A 373 15.15 -20.01 -8.20
C LEU A 373 16.28 -20.18 -7.18
N ASP A 374 17.24 -19.26 -7.20
CA ASP A 374 18.49 -19.40 -6.43
C ASP A 374 18.26 -19.36 -4.90
N ASN A 375 18.03 -20.52 -4.28
CA ASN A 375 18.05 -20.71 -2.84
C ASN A 375 17.00 -19.93 -1.99
N PRO A 376 15.71 -19.92 -2.39
CA PRO A 376 14.66 -19.13 -1.72
C PRO A 376 14.44 -19.50 -0.25
N ALA A 377 14.57 -20.78 0.10
CA ALA A 377 14.36 -21.24 1.47
C ALA A 377 15.41 -20.68 2.45
N ASN A 378 16.67 -20.59 2.02
CA ASN A 378 17.71 -19.97 2.84
C ASN A 378 17.54 -18.45 2.95
N ASP A 379 17.02 -17.79 1.91
CA ASP A 379 16.68 -16.36 1.98
C ASP A 379 15.59 -16.11 3.04
N LEU A 380 14.52 -16.91 3.04
CA LEU A 380 13.45 -16.83 4.04
C LEU A 380 13.93 -17.22 5.45
N LYS A 381 14.82 -18.21 5.55
CA LYS A 381 15.42 -18.59 6.84
C LYS A 381 16.19 -17.43 7.47
N LYS A 382 16.94 -16.66 6.66
CA LYS A 382 17.63 -15.45 7.12
C LYS A 382 16.65 -14.37 7.56
N VAL A 383 15.57 -14.15 6.83
CA VAL A 383 14.50 -13.22 7.26
C VAL A 383 14.00 -13.54 8.67
N MET A 384 13.72 -14.81 8.95
CA MET A 384 13.26 -15.23 10.29
C MET A 384 14.31 -15.08 11.40
N GLN A 385 15.59 -14.85 11.06
CA GLN A 385 16.70 -14.71 11.99
C GLN A 385 17.15 -13.25 12.15
N ASP A 386 17.07 -12.44 11.10
CA ASP A 386 17.65 -11.10 11.03
C ASP A 386 16.78 -10.03 11.71
N PHE A 387 15.48 -10.27 11.87
CA PHE A 387 14.57 -9.31 12.50
C PHE A 387 14.35 -9.60 13.99
N THR A 388 14.73 -8.65 14.84
CA THR A 388 14.57 -8.73 16.30
C THR A 388 13.13 -8.56 16.77
N SER A 389 12.32 -7.84 15.98
CA SER A 389 10.92 -7.50 16.30
C SER A 389 10.06 -7.61 15.03
N PRO A 390 9.88 -8.83 14.51
CA PRO A 390 9.07 -9.05 13.33
C PRO A 390 7.58 -8.85 13.63
N THR A 391 6.77 -8.53 12.62
CA THR A 391 5.30 -8.53 12.79
C THR A 391 4.75 -9.95 12.74
N ASP A 392 3.64 -10.21 13.42
CA ASP A 392 2.97 -11.52 13.40
C ASP A 392 2.59 -11.95 11.97
N GLU A 393 2.07 -11.00 11.19
CA GLU A 393 1.69 -11.21 9.79
C GLU A 393 2.90 -11.62 8.94
N MET A 394 4.02 -10.89 9.03
CA MET A 394 5.23 -11.22 8.29
C MET A 394 5.76 -12.60 8.68
N LEU A 395 5.80 -12.92 9.97
CA LEU A 395 6.24 -14.24 10.44
C LEU A 395 5.32 -15.35 9.91
N GLY A 396 4.01 -15.15 10.01
CA GLY A 396 3.01 -16.10 9.50
C GLY A 396 3.22 -16.36 8.01
N ASP A 397 3.36 -15.31 7.21
CA ASP A 397 3.56 -15.41 5.77
C ASP A 397 4.89 -16.07 5.41
N CYS A 398 5.97 -15.68 6.08
CA CYS A 398 7.29 -16.25 5.88
C CYS A 398 7.31 -17.75 6.23
N LEU A 399 6.73 -18.15 7.36
CA LEU A 399 6.65 -19.54 7.82
C LEU A 399 5.74 -20.37 6.90
N PHE A 400 4.64 -19.80 6.42
CA PHE A 400 3.76 -20.44 5.45
C PHE A 400 4.52 -20.78 4.16
N VAL A 401 5.17 -19.78 3.55
CA VAL A 401 5.97 -19.98 2.33
C VAL A 401 7.11 -20.98 2.60
N TYR A 402 7.83 -20.83 3.71
CA TYR A 402 8.93 -21.73 4.08
C TYR A 402 8.46 -23.19 4.20
N SER A 403 7.30 -23.43 4.80
CA SER A 403 6.73 -24.78 4.95
C SER A 403 6.38 -25.44 3.61
N LEU A 404 5.97 -24.67 2.61
CA LEU A 404 5.69 -25.19 1.27
C LEU A 404 6.98 -25.46 0.48
N LEU A 405 8.03 -24.68 0.73
CA LEU A 405 9.33 -24.84 0.07
C LEU A 405 10.17 -25.96 0.67
N GLU A 406 10.25 -26.10 1.99
CA GLU A 406 11.10 -27.10 2.68
C GLU A 406 10.30 -28.27 3.26
N GLY A 407 8.97 -28.16 3.32
CA GLY A 407 8.08 -29.17 3.88
C GLY A 407 7.74 -28.93 5.35
N VAL A 408 6.71 -29.65 5.81
CA VAL A 408 6.22 -29.62 7.20
C VAL A 408 7.31 -29.97 8.22
N PRO A 409 8.19 -30.99 8.01
CA PRO A 409 9.25 -31.30 8.97
C PRO A 409 10.20 -30.13 9.25
N ALA A 410 10.54 -29.34 8.23
CA ALA A 410 11.42 -28.18 8.38
C ALA A 410 10.73 -27.05 9.18
N LEU A 411 9.41 -26.86 8.97
CA LEU A 411 8.61 -25.95 9.80
C LEU A 411 8.60 -26.41 11.27
N LEU A 412 8.32 -27.69 11.53
CA LEU A 412 8.30 -28.23 12.89
C LEU A 412 9.65 -28.05 13.60
N GLN A 413 10.75 -28.34 12.91
CA GLN A 413 12.10 -28.10 13.42
C GLN A 413 12.30 -26.62 13.80
N ALA A 414 11.87 -25.70 12.94
CA ALA A 414 11.99 -24.26 13.20
C ALA A 414 11.10 -23.76 14.36
N LEU A 415 10.06 -24.51 14.77
CA LEU A 415 9.23 -24.16 15.91
C LEU A 415 9.78 -24.69 17.24
N VAL A 416 10.34 -25.90 17.23
CA VAL A 416 10.89 -26.53 18.45
C VAL A 416 12.32 -26.11 18.75
N GLU A 417 13.03 -25.50 17.80
CA GLU A 417 14.40 -25.02 17.98
C GLU A 417 14.50 -24.03 19.17
N GLU A 418 15.53 -24.25 19.98
CA GLU A 418 15.83 -23.45 21.16
C GLU A 418 16.20 -22.01 20.77
N GLY A 419 15.79 -21.03 21.57
CA GLY A 419 16.06 -19.61 21.32
C GLY A 419 15.04 -18.91 20.41
N ASN A 420 14.11 -19.63 19.78
CA ASN A 420 13.01 -19.00 19.07
C ASN A 420 12.05 -18.25 20.01
N SER A 421 11.57 -17.08 19.57
CA SER A 421 10.61 -16.27 20.30
C SER A 421 9.24 -16.97 20.42
N LEU A 422 8.47 -16.62 21.47
CA LEU A 422 7.09 -17.11 21.62
C LEU A 422 6.22 -16.68 20.44
N GLN A 423 6.41 -15.45 19.97
CA GLN A 423 5.78 -14.90 18.78
C GLN A 423 5.98 -15.78 17.54
N LYS A 424 7.22 -16.17 17.22
CA LYS A 424 7.54 -17.05 16.08
C LYS A 424 6.87 -18.43 16.21
N ARG A 425 6.86 -18.98 17.43
CA ARG A 425 6.18 -20.25 17.71
C ARG A 425 4.66 -20.12 17.52
N SER A 426 4.06 -19.05 18.03
CA SER A 426 2.64 -18.75 17.89
C SER A 426 2.22 -18.58 16.43
N ALA A 427 3.00 -17.82 15.65
CA ALA A 427 2.80 -17.66 14.21
C ALA A 427 2.89 -19.00 13.48
N GLY A 428 3.87 -19.85 13.80
CA GLY A 428 4.00 -21.14 13.12
C GLY A 428 2.93 -22.17 13.49
N VAL A 429 2.43 -22.17 14.73
CA VAL A 429 1.25 -22.99 15.09
C VAL A 429 0.00 -22.51 14.35
N GLN A 430 -0.18 -21.19 14.19
CA GLN A 430 -1.24 -20.64 13.35
C GLN A 430 -1.10 -21.09 11.89
N VAL A 431 0.10 -21.04 11.32
CA VAL A 431 0.38 -21.54 9.97
C VAL A 431 0.01 -23.03 9.84
N LEU A 432 0.31 -23.87 10.83
CA LEU A 432 -0.11 -25.28 10.82
C LEU A 432 -1.64 -25.43 10.79
N CYS A 433 -2.38 -24.61 11.53
CA CYS A 433 -3.85 -24.58 11.48
C CYS A 433 -4.37 -24.14 10.10
N GLU A 434 -3.74 -23.15 9.48
CA GLU A 434 -4.09 -22.67 8.13
C GLU A 434 -3.80 -23.73 7.07
N LEU A 435 -2.62 -24.36 7.12
CA LEU A 435 -2.25 -25.47 6.25
C LEU A 435 -3.20 -26.67 6.44
N PHE A 436 -3.74 -26.90 7.64
CA PHE A 436 -4.73 -27.96 7.86
C PHE A 436 -6.02 -27.70 7.11
N ARG A 437 -6.48 -26.44 7.12
CA ARG A 437 -7.69 -26.03 6.41
C ARG A 437 -7.50 -26.07 4.89
N SER A 438 -6.35 -25.61 4.41
CA SER A 438 -6.10 -25.42 2.98
C SER A 438 -5.43 -26.62 2.28
N PHE A 439 -4.65 -27.42 3.02
CA PHE A 439 -3.82 -28.52 2.50
C PHE A 439 -3.84 -29.75 3.42
N ARG A 440 -5.02 -30.26 3.75
CA ARG A 440 -5.16 -31.45 4.63
C ARG A 440 -4.28 -32.63 4.21
N GLY A 441 -4.15 -32.88 2.90
CA GLY A 441 -3.30 -33.95 2.36
C GLY A 441 -1.80 -33.75 2.58
N LEU A 442 -1.33 -32.51 2.71
CA LEU A 442 0.07 -32.19 2.99
C LEU A 442 0.43 -32.50 4.46
N LEU A 443 -0.50 -32.30 5.39
CA LEU A 443 -0.24 -32.49 6.82
C LEU A 443 -0.56 -33.90 7.32
N ALA A 444 -1.47 -34.63 6.68
CA ALA A 444 -1.87 -35.97 7.12
C ALA A 444 -0.68 -36.94 7.34
N PRO A 445 0.35 -36.98 6.47
CA PRO A 445 1.53 -37.83 6.70
C PRO A 445 2.36 -37.45 7.94
N HIS A 446 2.21 -36.22 8.43
CA HIS A 446 3.00 -35.64 9.52
C HIS A 446 2.19 -35.42 10.81
N ALA A 447 0.93 -35.86 10.87
CA ALA A 447 0.03 -35.60 11.99
C ALA A 447 0.64 -35.95 13.36
N LYS A 448 1.34 -37.10 13.45
CA LYS A 448 2.01 -37.52 14.69
C LYS A 448 3.12 -36.56 15.11
N ASP A 449 3.96 -36.15 14.18
CA ASP A 449 5.08 -35.23 14.45
C ASP A 449 4.56 -33.85 14.86
N ILE A 450 3.45 -33.40 14.25
CA ILE A 450 2.80 -32.15 14.61
C ILE A 450 2.25 -32.22 16.05
N VAL A 451 1.58 -33.31 16.43
CA VAL A 451 1.10 -33.50 17.82
C VAL A 451 2.25 -33.49 18.81
N VAL A 452 3.36 -34.17 18.50
CA VAL A 452 4.56 -34.18 19.36
C VAL A 452 5.13 -32.76 19.50
N ALA A 453 5.29 -32.02 18.41
CA ALA A 453 5.79 -30.65 18.44
C ALA A 453 4.86 -29.71 19.24
N ALA A 454 3.55 -29.80 19.04
CA ALA A 454 2.56 -29.02 19.79
C ALA A 454 2.61 -29.34 21.29
N GLY A 455 2.79 -30.62 21.67
CA GLY A 455 2.97 -31.03 23.05
C GLY A 455 4.25 -30.46 23.69
N ILE A 456 5.37 -30.48 22.97
CA ILE A 456 6.64 -29.87 23.41
C ILE A 456 6.45 -28.37 23.65
N LEU A 457 5.81 -27.67 22.70
CA LEU A 457 5.55 -26.23 22.81
C LEU A 457 4.64 -25.91 24.01
N ALA A 458 3.56 -26.67 24.19
CA ALA A 458 2.64 -26.49 25.33
C ALA A 458 3.35 -26.68 26.68
N GLU A 459 4.20 -27.69 26.81
CA GLU A 459 4.94 -27.94 28.06
C GLU A 459 5.99 -26.85 28.33
N GLN A 460 6.66 -26.35 27.29
CA GLN A 460 7.59 -25.22 27.41
C GLN A 460 6.88 -23.92 27.85
N VAL A 461 5.70 -23.65 27.28
CA VAL A 461 4.85 -22.50 27.65
C VAL A 461 4.40 -22.60 29.10
N LYS A 462 3.93 -23.77 29.52
CA LYS A 462 3.51 -24.05 30.90
C LYS A 462 4.67 -23.89 31.89
N SER A 463 5.84 -24.44 31.56
CA SER A 463 7.06 -24.31 32.39
C SER A 463 7.46 -22.84 32.56
N ARG A 464 7.34 -22.05 31.49
CA ARG A 464 7.65 -20.61 31.52
C ARG A 464 6.65 -19.80 32.35
N ALA A 465 5.36 -20.10 32.23
CA ALA A 465 4.32 -19.48 33.04
C ALA A 465 4.52 -19.77 34.54
N GLN A 466 4.91 -21.00 34.89
CA GLN A 466 5.20 -21.37 36.28
C GLN A 466 6.48 -20.73 36.84
N ALA A 467 7.47 -20.44 35.99
CA ALA A 467 8.74 -19.84 36.41
C ALA A 467 8.66 -18.33 36.69
N ALA A 468 7.61 -17.65 36.23
CA ALA A 468 7.46 -16.19 36.37
C ALA A 468 6.13 -15.77 37.05
N PRO A 469 5.79 -16.32 38.24
CA PRO A 469 4.56 -15.95 38.92
C PRO A 469 4.59 -14.46 39.31
N GLY A 470 3.62 -13.68 38.83
CA GLY A 470 3.43 -12.27 39.20
C GLY A 470 3.97 -11.23 38.20
N ARG A 471 4.37 -11.61 36.99
CA ARG A 471 4.56 -10.66 35.87
C ARG A 471 3.27 -10.57 35.04
N GLU A 472 2.21 -10.04 35.63
CA GLU A 472 0.97 -9.72 34.90
C GLU A 472 1.29 -8.72 33.78
N GLY A 473 1.17 -9.14 32.52
CA GLY A 473 1.49 -8.32 31.35
C GLY A 473 1.44 -9.09 30.02
N ASP A 474 1.95 -8.47 28.94
CA ASP A 474 1.89 -8.99 27.55
C ASP A 474 2.41 -10.43 27.37
N VAL A 475 3.36 -10.87 28.21
CA VAL A 475 3.91 -12.24 28.19
C VAL A 475 2.83 -13.28 28.49
N ASP A 476 1.91 -13.01 29.42
CA ASP A 476 0.85 -13.94 29.77
C ASP A 476 -0.14 -14.09 28.61
N LYS A 477 -0.39 -13.00 27.86
CA LYS A 477 -1.24 -13.04 26.67
C LYS A 477 -0.61 -13.91 25.57
N GLU A 478 0.67 -13.74 25.27
CA GLU A 478 1.37 -14.57 24.27
C GLU A 478 1.40 -16.06 24.65
N VAL A 479 1.60 -16.36 25.95
CA VAL A 479 1.58 -17.71 26.52
C VAL A 479 0.20 -18.34 26.33
N LEU A 480 -0.87 -17.62 26.69
CA LEU A 480 -2.25 -18.10 26.55
C LEU A 480 -2.65 -18.28 25.07
N ASP A 481 -2.27 -17.36 24.19
CA ASP A 481 -2.54 -17.45 22.76
C ASP A 481 -1.85 -18.66 22.13
N LEU A 482 -0.56 -18.89 22.45
CA LEU A 482 0.18 -20.05 21.95
C LEU A 482 -0.41 -21.37 22.49
N GLN A 483 -0.79 -21.42 23.78
CA GLN A 483 -1.44 -22.58 24.35
C GLN A 483 -2.78 -22.88 23.65
N GLY A 484 -3.64 -21.88 23.49
CA GLY A 484 -4.94 -22.03 22.82
C GLY A 484 -4.80 -22.48 21.37
N ARG A 485 -3.78 -21.97 20.65
CA ARG A 485 -3.47 -22.41 19.28
C ARG A 485 -3.00 -23.87 19.23
N CYS A 486 -2.19 -24.32 20.20
CA CYS A 486 -1.76 -25.72 20.29
C CYS A 486 -2.94 -26.66 20.56
N GLU A 487 -3.82 -26.28 21.49
CA GLU A 487 -5.05 -27.04 21.79
C GLU A 487 -5.98 -27.13 20.59
N LEU A 488 -6.19 -26.03 19.87
CA LEU A 488 -6.95 -25.99 18.62
C LEU A 488 -6.34 -26.94 17.58
N LEU A 489 -5.03 -26.88 17.37
CA LEU A 489 -4.32 -27.73 16.41
C LEU A 489 -4.46 -29.22 16.76
N MET A 490 -4.29 -29.59 18.02
CA MET A 490 -4.51 -30.97 18.49
C MET A 490 -5.97 -31.42 18.28
N GLY A 491 -6.95 -30.54 18.51
CA GLY A 491 -8.36 -30.80 18.26
C GLY A 491 -8.70 -30.96 16.78
N LEU A 492 -8.00 -30.26 15.88
CA LEU A 492 -8.14 -30.45 14.44
C LEU A 492 -7.52 -31.79 13.99
N LEU A 493 -6.33 -32.12 14.50
CA LEU A 493 -5.61 -33.34 14.13
C LEU A 493 -6.28 -34.62 14.63
N SER A 494 -7.08 -34.56 15.71
CA SER A 494 -7.86 -35.72 16.17
C SER A 494 -9.00 -36.13 15.21
N GLN A 495 -9.28 -35.30 14.21
CA GLN A 495 -10.28 -35.56 13.17
C GLN A 495 -9.67 -36.21 11.91
N LEU A 496 -8.34 -36.35 11.84
CA LEU A 496 -7.62 -37.14 10.83
C LEU A 496 -7.56 -38.60 11.25
#